data_AF-A0A657B3G6-F1
#
_entry.id   AF-A0A657B3G6-F1
#
_cell.length_a   1.000
_cell.length_b   1.000
_cell.length_c   1.000
_cell.angle_alpha   90.00
_cell.angle_beta   90.00
_cell.angle_gamma   90.00
#
_symmetry.space_group_name_H-M   'P 1'
#
loop_
_entity.id
_entity.type
_entity.pdbx_description
1 polymer ?
#
loop_
_entity_poly.entity_id
_entity_poly.type
_entity_poly.pdbx_seq_one_letter_code
_entity_poly.pdbx_strand_id
1 'polypeptide(L)'
;MNDILDYSKIEAGKIELECIPFDIVDLIETAEFMFKDAASEKGIGLEFIFPREFNHYYKGDPVRIKQILLNLCSNAIKFTEEGSVTIHVDCVGSQAGQRVQIKIADTGIGMSQDQVEKVFSRFEQADTTTTLEFGGTGLGVPITKAVVDLMIGDLSAISVQGKGTEFTVSLPLEFAEAAELKEEKADVPPPDLSGKRALIVEDNQINQVVCETMLLPTNADVMIAENGQECLDLLKH
;
A
#
# COMPACT_ATOMS: atom_id res chain seq x y z
N MET A 1 -9.80 4.62 -5.18
CA MET A 1 -8.73 5.58 -5.58
C MET A 1 -9.05 6.05 -6.99
N ASN A 2 -8.73 7.29 -7.37
CA ASN A 2 -9.14 7.84 -8.68
C ASN A 2 -7.91 7.99 -9.58
N ASP A 3 -7.51 6.87 -10.19
CA ASP A 3 -6.24 6.65 -10.91
C ASP A 3 -5.90 7.76 -11.93
N ILE A 4 -6.92 8.32 -12.60
CA ILE A 4 -6.74 9.39 -13.59
C ILE A 4 -6.35 10.72 -12.92
N LEU A 5 -6.96 11.05 -11.78
CA LEU A 5 -6.66 12.27 -11.03
C LEU A 5 -5.28 12.19 -10.38
N ASP A 6 -4.92 11.03 -9.85
CA ASP A 6 -3.61 10.83 -9.22
C ASP A 6 -2.49 10.94 -10.27
N TYR A 7 -2.66 10.32 -11.44
CA TYR A 7 -1.70 10.48 -12.54
C TYR A 7 -1.59 11.94 -13.02
N SER A 8 -2.72 12.64 -13.20
CA SER A 8 -2.70 14.06 -13.60
C SER A 8 -2.01 14.97 -12.58
N LYS A 9 -2.05 14.63 -11.28
CA LYS A 9 -1.30 15.36 -10.26
C LYS A 9 0.21 15.09 -10.35
N ILE A 10 0.60 13.85 -10.65
CA ILE A 10 2.02 13.47 -10.83
C ILE A 10 2.61 14.20 -12.04
N GLU A 11 1.97 14.13 -13.21
CA GLU A 11 2.45 14.84 -14.42
C GLU A 11 2.50 16.36 -14.25
N ALA A 12 1.58 16.92 -13.47
CA ALA A 12 1.58 18.35 -13.18
C ALA A 12 2.63 18.77 -12.13
N GLY A 13 3.41 17.83 -11.58
CA GLY A 13 4.37 18.11 -10.49
C GLY A 13 3.69 18.57 -9.20
N LYS A 14 2.41 18.21 -8.99
CA LYS A 14 1.59 18.65 -7.85
C LYS A 14 1.55 17.65 -6.71
N ILE A 15 2.29 16.55 -6.82
CA ILE A 15 2.48 15.62 -5.70
C ILE A 15 3.75 16.00 -4.98
N GLU A 16 3.60 16.41 -3.74
CA GLU A 16 4.70 16.51 -2.78
C GLU A 16 4.88 15.12 -2.16
N LEU A 17 6.12 14.62 -2.17
CA LEU A 17 6.48 13.38 -1.49
C LEU A 17 6.68 13.66 -0.01
N GLU A 18 6.13 12.80 0.83
CA GLU A 18 6.49 12.77 2.23
C GLU A 18 7.86 12.09 2.41
N CYS A 19 8.59 12.47 3.46
CA CYS A 19 9.83 11.82 3.85
C CYS A 19 9.79 11.62 5.35
N ILE A 20 9.14 10.53 5.76
CA ILE A 20 8.92 10.16 7.16
C ILE A 20 9.55 8.79 7.45
N PRO A 21 9.96 8.52 8.70
CA PRO A 21 10.45 7.20 9.09
C PRO A 21 9.32 6.17 9.07
N PHE A 22 9.55 5.01 8.45
CA PHE A 22 8.57 3.92 8.39
C PHE A 22 9.25 2.55 8.43
N ASP A 23 8.49 1.52 8.81
CA ASP A 23 8.91 0.13 8.75
C ASP A 23 8.42 -0.50 7.45
N ILE A 24 9.35 -0.94 6.60
CA ILE A 24 9.03 -1.58 5.32
C ILE A 24 8.38 -2.95 5.50
N VAL A 25 8.66 -3.64 6.60
CA VAL A 25 8.06 -4.94 6.90
C VAL A 25 6.59 -4.77 7.21
N ASP A 26 6.24 -3.85 8.12
CA ASP A 26 4.85 -3.53 8.44
C ASP A 26 4.05 -3.18 7.17
N LEU A 27 4.69 -2.45 6.25
CA LEU A 27 4.09 -2.06 4.98
C LEU A 27 3.76 -3.28 4.09
N ILE A 28 4.69 -4.23 4.04
CA ILE A 28 4.58 -5.45 3.23
C ILE A 28 3.64 -6.46 3.86
N GLU A 29 3.70 -6.66 5.18
CA GLU A 29 2.75 -7.51 5.92
C GLU A 29 1.31 -6.98 5.79
N THR A 30 1.13 -5.65 5.75
CA THR A 30 -0.17 -5.06 5.46
C THR A 30 -0.64 -5.42 4.04
N ALA A 31 0.27 -5.43 3.06
CA ALA A 31 -0.04 -5.86 1.70
C ALA A 31 -0.36 -7.37 1.65
N GLU A 32 0.41 -8.21 2.35
CA GLU A 32 0.14 -9.64 2.52
C GLU A 32 -1.28 -9.88 3.02
N PHE A 33 -1.66 -9.22 4.12
CA PHE A 33 -2.96 -9.40 4.73
C PHE A 33 -4.12 -9.11 3.76
N MET A 34 -3.99 -8.09 2.92
CA MET A 34 -5.02 -7.74 1.93
C MET A 34 -5.17 -8.77 0.81
N PHE A 35 -4.12 -9.54 0.50
CA PHE A 35 -4.09 -10.44 -0.64
C PHE A 35 -4.15 -11.92 -0.27
N LYS A 36 -3.98 -12.25 1.00
CA LYS A 36 -3.99 -13.62 1.51
C LYS A 36 -5.27 -14.38 1.16
N ASP A 37 -6.43 -13.75 1.36
CA ASP A 37 -7.72 -14.38 1.06
C ASP A 37 -7.90 -14.59 -0.45
N ALA A 38 -7.57 -13.59 -1.27
CA ALA A 38 -7.65 -13.68 -2.72
C ALA A 38 -6.72 -14.76 -3.30
N ALA A 39 -5.50 -14.89 -2.78
CA ALA A 39 -4.57 -15.95 -3.17
C ALA A 39 -5.07 -17.33 -2.73
N SER A 40 -5.60 -17.43 -1.50
CA SER A 40 -6.17 -18.67 -0.96
C SER A 40 -7.41 -19.13 -1.72
N GLU A 41 -8.29 -18.22 -2.11
CA GLU A 41 -9.49 -18.53 -2.92
C GLU A 41 -9.12 -19.07 -4.30
N LYS A 42 -8.03 -18.58 -4.89
CA LYS A 42 -7.48 -19.11 -6.13
C LYS A 42 -6.66 -20.40 -5.94
N GLY A 43 -6.25 -20.71 -4.71
CA GLY A 43 -5.37 -21.84 -4.42
C GLY A 43 -3.92 -21.63 -4.88
N ILE A 44 -3.47 -20.38 -5.02
CA ILE A 44 -2.08 -20.06 -5.37
C ILE A 44 -1.25 -19.75 -4.12
N GLY A 45 0.04 -20.08 -4.15
CA GLY A 45 0.98 -19.73 -3.09
C GLY A 45 1.25 -18.23 -3.05
N LEU A 46 1.40 -17.68 -1.85
CA LEU A 46 1.84 -16.30 -1.64
C LEU A 46 2.95 -16.30 -0.58
N GLU A 47 4.14 -15.85 -0.96
CA GLU A 47 5.31 -15.88 -0.09
C GLU A 47 6.01 -14.52 -0.03
N PHE A 48 6.48 -14.16 1.16
CA PHE A 48 7.25 -12.96 1.43
C PHE A 48 8.63 -13.35 1.93
N ILE A 49 9.67 -12.83 1.29
CA ILE A 49 11.06 -13.20 1.55
C ILE A 49 11.85 -11.95 1.88
N PHE A 50 12.49 -11.98 3.04
CA PHE A 50 13.38 -10.94 3.53
C PHE A 50 14.80 -11.50 3.79
N PRO A 51 15.86 -10.69 3.70
CA PRO A 51 17.20 -11.11 4.06
C PRO A 51 17.27 -11.38 5.56
N ARG A 52 18.15 -12.29 6.00
CA ARG A 52 18.27 -12.64 7.43
C ARG A 52 18.74 -11.47 8.31
N GLU A 53 19.59 -10.63 7.74
CA GLU A 53 20.09 -9.40 8.36
C GLU A 53 19.72 -8.25 7.44
N PHE A 54 18.60 -7.60 7.73
CA PHE A 54 18.17 -6.40 7.03
C PHE A 54 17.84 -5.32 8.04
N ASN A 55 17.96 -4.06 7.64
CA ASN A 55 17.36 -2.96 8.38
C ASN A 55 15.96 -2.72 7.78
N HIS A 56 14.97 -2.59 8.65
CA HIS A 56 13.57 -2.56 8.30
C HIS A 56 13.08 -1.10 8.22
N TYR A 57 13.83 -0.17 8.80
CA TYR A 57 13.43 1.22 8.96
C TYR A 57 14.06 2.12 7.90
N TYR A 58 13.21 2.85 7.19
CA TYR A 58 13.61 3.75 6.11
C TYR A 58 12.90 5.09 6.21
N LYS A 59 13.44 6.10 5.53
CA LYS A 59 12.78 7.39 5.30
C LYS A 59 12.23 7.46 3.89
N GLY A 60 10.98 7.87 3.75
CA GLY A 60 10.32 8.03 2.47
C GLY A 60 8.82 8.23 2.62
N ASP A 61 8.08 7.96 1.54
CA ASP A 61 6.63 8.07 1.50
C ASP A 61 5.99 6.67 1.55
N PRO A 62 5.59 6.18 2.74
CA PRO A 62 5.02 4.84 2.88
C PRO A 62 3.68 4.70 2.13
N VAL A 63 2.93 5.78 1.92
CA VAL A 63 1.65 5.74 1.19
C VAL A 63 1.90 5.43 -0.28
N ARG A 64 2.90 6.06 -0.89
CA ARG A 64 3.28 5.81 -2.29
C ARG A 64 3.89 4.44 -2.48
N ILE A 65 4.76 4.00 -1.56
CA ILE A 65 5.34 2.66 -1.61
C ILE A 65 4.25 1.59 -1.47
N LYS A 66 3.29 1.78 -0.56
CA LYS A 66 2.13 0.88 -0.43
C LYS A 66 1.32 0.82 -1.72
N GLN A 67 1.10 1.96 -2.37
CA GLN A 67 0.40 2.04 -3.65
C GLN A 67 1.12 1.24 -4.75
N ILE A 68 2.46 1.35 -4.82
CA ILE A 68 3.29 0.56 -5.73
C ILE A 68 3.10 -0.94 -5.47
N LEU A 69 3.28 -1.36 -4.21
CA LEU A 69 3.13 -2.76 -3.78
C LEU A 69 1.75 -3.32 -4.13
N LEU A 70 0.69 -2.59 -3.76
CA LEU A 70 -0.68 -3.02 -3.99
C LEU A 70 -0.99 -3.25 -5.45
N ASN A 71 -0.58 -2.34 -6.33
CA ASN A 71 -0.83 -2.49 -7.75
C ASN A 71 -0.07 -3.68 -8.35
N LEU A 72 1.21 -3.84 -8.02
CA LEU A 72 2.03 -4.94 -8.56
C LEU A 72 1.57 -6.31 -8.02
N CYS A 73 1.30 -6.44 -6.72
CA CYS A 73 0.77 -7.67 -6.13
C CYS A 73 -0.62 -8.02 -6.67
N SER A 74 -1.50 -7.02 -6.82
CA SER A 74 -2.81 -7.25 -7.41
C SER A 74 -2.71 -7.78 -8.85
N ASN A 75 -1.78 -7.27 -9.65
CA ASN A 75 -1.55 -7.78 -11.00
C ASN A 75 -1.01 -9.20 -10.98
N ALA A 76 0.01 -9.47 -10.17
CA ALA A 76 0.59 -10.81 -10.02
C ALA A 76 -0.47 -11.87 -9.65
N ILE A 77 -1.31 -11.58 -8.66
CA ILE A 77 -2.39 -12.48 -8.22
C ILE A 77 -3.47 -12.60 -9.30
N LYS A 78 -3.86 -11.49 -9.93
CA LYS A 78 -4.88 -11.47 -10.97
C LYS A 78 -4.53 -12.37 -12.15
N PHE A 79 -3.27 -12.33 -12.61
CA PHE A 79 -2.79 -13.04 -13.80
C PHE A 79 -2.17 -14.42 -13.52
N THR A 80 -2.17 -14.85 -12.27
CA THR A 80 -1.79 -16.21 -11.86
C THR A 80 -3.05 -17.01 -11.56
N GLU A 81 -3.28 -18.08 -12.32
CA GLU A 81 -4.36 -19.03 -12.09
C GLU A 81 -3.89 -20.21 -11.24
N GLU A 82 -2.66 -20.69 -11.47
CA GLU A 82 -2.01 -21.77 -10.73
C GLU A 82 -0.55 -21.40 -10.41
N GLY A 83 -0.01 -21.96 -9.34
CA GLY A 83 1.38 -21.74 -8.91
C GLY A 83 1.49 -20.75 -7.75
N SER A 84 2.32 -19.71 -7.88
CA SER A 84 2.65 -18.83 -6.75
C SER A 84 3.03 -17.41 -7.15
N VAL A 85 2.88 -16.51 -6.18
CA VAL A 85 3.44 -15.15 -6.19
C VAL A 85 4.42 -15.01 -5.03
N THR A 86 5.60 -14.45 -5.31
CA THR A 86 6.66 -14.22 -4.33
C THR A 86 7.05 -12.76 -4.32
N ILE A 87 7.09 -12.16 -3.13
CA ILE A 87 7.60 -10.81 -2.89
C ILE A 87 8.92 -10.93 -2.17
N HIS A 88 10.00 -10.48 -2.81
CA HIS A 88 11.36 -10.51 -2.27
C HIS A 88 11.87 -9.09 -2.07
N VAL A 89 12.34 -8.80 -0.87
CA VAL A 89 12.99 -7.52 -0.56
C VAL A 89 14.48 -7.74 -0.35
N ASP A 90 15.29 -6.86 -0.95
CA ASP A 90 16.73 -6.87 -0.77
C ASP A 90 17.27 -5.43 -0.71
N CYS A 91 18.51 -5.30 -0.26
CA CYS A 91 19.26 -4.06 -0.19
C CYS A 91 20.52 -4.19 -1.05
N VAL A 92 20.55 -3.45 -2.16
CA VAL A 92 21.65 -3.50 -3.12
C VAL A 92 22.44 -2.19 -3.13
N GLY A 93 23.76 -2.28 -3.30
CA GLY A 93 24.65 -1.12 -3.38
C GLY A 93 25.52 -0.90 -2.14
N SER A 94 26.39 0.11 -2.20
CA SER A 94 27.22 0.55 -1.07
C SER A 94 26.47 1.58 -0.23
N GLN A 95 26.93 1.87 1.00
CA GLN A 95 26.23 2.80 1.91
C GLN A 95 25.91 4.18 1.31
N ALA A 96 26.73 4.69 0.38
CA ALA A 96 26.51 6.00 -0.26
C ALA A 96 25.53 5.95 -1.45
N GLY A 97 25.06 4.77 -1.85
CA GLY A 97 24.19 4.55 -3.01
C GLY A 97 23.30 3.32 -2.85
N GLN A 98 22.91 3.02 -1.61
CA GLN A 98 22.09 1.88 -1.29
C GLN A 98 20.69 2.08 -1.85
N ARG A 99 20.12 1.01 -2.38
CA ARG A 99 18.75 0.98 -2.89
C ARG A 99 18.01 -0.20 -2.31
N VAL A 100 16.78 0.05 -1.89
CA VAL A 100 15.85 -1.01 -1.53
C VAL A 100 15.26 -1.57 -2.82
N GLN A 101 15.48 -2.85 -3.05
CA GLN A 101 14.96 -3.57 -4.20
C GLN A 101 13.80 -4.46 -3.76
N ILE A 102 12.64 -4.28 -4.39
CA ILE A 102 11.45 -5.10 -4.15
C ILE A 102 11.13 -5.82 -5.46
N LYS A 103 11.18 -7.14 -5.44
CA LYS A 103 10.82 -7.99 -6.58
C LYS A 103 9.48 -8.65 -6.30
N ILE A 104 8.56 -8.56 -7.24
CA ILE A 104 7.28 -9.27 -7.22
C ILE A 104 7.29 -10.22 -8.41
N ALA A 105 7.45 -11.50 -8.14
CA ALA A 105 7.51 -12.56 -9.13
C ALA A 105 6.25 -13.43 -9.08
N ASP A 106 5.66 -13.70 -10.23
CA ASP A 106 4.52 -14.60 -10.39
C ASP A 106 4.83 -15.72 -11.39
N THR A 107 4.05 -16.81 -11.32
CA THR A 107 4.12 -17.93 -12.27
C THR A 107 2.97 -17.94 -13.27
N GLY A 108 2.35 -16.78 -13.51
CA GLY A 108 1.14 -16.65 -14.30
C GLY A 108 1.38 -16.72 -15.82
N ILE A 109 0.45 -16.12 -16.57
CA ILE A 109 0.44 -16.18 -18.04
C ILE A 109 1.66 -15.54 -18.72
N GLY A 110 2.40 -14.69 -18.00
CA GLY A 110 3.52 -13.92 -18.54
C GLY A 110 3.11 -12.99 -19.68
N MET A 111 4.11 -12.38 -20.31
CA MET A 111 3.97 -11.41 -21.40
C MET A 111 4.94 -11.75 -22.55
N SER A 112 4.57 -11.36 -23.76
CA SER A 112 5.51 -11.30 -24.89
C SER A 112 6.49 -10.14 -24.72
N GLN A 113 7.58 -10.15 -25.49
CA GLN A 113 8.57 -9.06 -25.45
C GLN A 113 7.94 -7.70 -25.80
N ASP A 114 7.09 -7.65 -26.84
CA ASP A 114 6.36 -6.44 -27.23
C ASP A 114 5.43 -5.93 -26.12
N GLN A 115 4.83 -6.83 -25.34
CA GLN A 115 3.98 -6.47 -24.20
C GLN A 115 4.80 -5.91 -23.04
N VAL A 116 5.98 -6.48 -22.76
CA VAL A 116 6.90 -5.96 -21.72
C VAL A 116 7.35 -4.54 -22.05
N GLU A 117 7.65 -4.24 -23.31
CA GLU A 117 8.06 -2.88 -23.71
C GLU A 117 6.93 -1.85 -23.56
N LYS A 118 5.67 -2.28 -23.72
CA LYS A 118 4.48 -1.42 -23.68
C LYS A 118 3.79 -1.37 -22.32
N VAL A 119 4.09 -2.28 -21.39
CA VAL A 119 3.38 -2.34 -20.10
C VAL A 119 3.55 -1.05 -19.26
N PHE A 120 4.62 -0.30 -19.52
CA PHE A 120 4.90 0.99 -18.89
C PHE A 120 4.31 2.19 -19.66
N SER A 121 3.88 2.02 -20.91
CA SER A 121 3.32 3.11 -21.71
C SER A 121 1.83 3.29 -21.42
N ARG A 122 1.39 4.56 -21.43
CA ARG A 122 -0.01 4.93 -21.19
C ARG A 122 -0.84 4.58 -22.43
N PHE A 123 -2.00 3.97 -22.23
CA PHE A 123 -3.01 3.70 -23.28
C PHE A 123 -2.63 2.72 -24.41
N GLU A 124 -1.46 2.09 -24.38
CA GLU A 124 -1.08 1.07 -25.36
C GLU A 124 -1.23 -0.35 -24.80
N GLN A 125 -2.28 -0.60 -24.02
CA GLN A 125 -2.76 -1.98 -23.86
C GLN A 125 -3.26 -2.44 -25.23
N ALA A 126 -2.32 -3.00 -25.99
CA ALA A 126 -2.58 -3.73 -27.20
C ALA A 126 -3.59 -4.84 -26.88
N ASP A 127 -4.63 -4.85 -27.70
CA ASP A 127 -5.71 -5.83 -27.79
C ASP A 127 -6.81 -5.76 -26.72
N THR A 128 -7.95 -5.29 -27.22
CA THR A 128 -9.25 -5.12 -26.57
C THR A 128 -9.78 -6.41 -25.91
N THR A 129 -9.21 -7.57 -26.25
CA THR A 129 -9.58 -8.89 -25.73
C THR A 129 -9.20 -9.08 -24.26
N THR A 130 -8.01 -8.64 -23.83
CA THR A 130 -7.51 -8.92 -22.46
C THR A 130 -8.20 -8.05 -21.40
N THR A 131 -8.58 -6.82 -21.76
CA THR A 131 -9.31 -5.90 -20.87
C THR A 131 -10.75 -6.37 -20.64
N LEU A 132 -11.35 -7.04 -21.63
CA LEU A 132 -12.69 -7.60 -21.58
C LEU A 132 -12.77 -8.88 -20.75
N GLU A 133 -11.74 -9.74 -20.78
CA GLU A 133 -11.71 -10.96 -19.96
C GLU A 133 -11.32 -10.72 -18.49
N PHE A 134 -10.46 -9.73 -18.21
CA PHE A 134 -9.86 -9.60 -16.88
C PHE A 134 -10.17 -8.29 -16.14
N GLY A 135 -10.93 -7.34 -16.71
CA GLY A 135 -11.43 -6.16 -16.00
C GLY A 135 -10.34 -5.28 -15.37
N GLY A 136 -9.89 -4.24 -16.07
CA GLY A 136 -8.95 -3.27 -15.51
C GLY A 136 -8.84 -2.01 -16.36
N THR A 137 -8.43 -0.90 -15.75
CA THR A 137 -8.22 0.38 -16.45
C THR A 137 -6.97 0.38 -17.32
N GLY A 138 -6.07 -0.59 -17.11
CA GLY A 138 -4.76 -0.64 -17.75
C GLY A 138 -3.80 0.46 -17.31
N LEU A 139 -4.20 1.29 -16.33
CA LEU A 139 -3.43 2.43 -15.86
C LEU A 139 -2.49 2.10 -14.70
N GLY A 140 -2.68 0.94 -14.05
CA GLY A 140 -1.94 0.57 -12.85
C GLY A 140 -0.41 0.65 -13.03
N VAL A 141 0.15 -0.13 -13.96
CA VAL A 141 1.61 -0.18 -14.17
C VAL A 141 2.19 1.17 -14.62
N PRO A 142 1.57 1.91 -15.57
CA PRO A 142 2.03 3.26 -15.90
C PRO A 142 2.01 4.24 -14.70
N ILE A 143 0.99 4.19 -13.85
CA ILE A 143 0.94 5.01 -12.62
C ILE A 143 2.05 4.59 -11.67
N THR A 144 2.24 3.29 -11.46
CA THR A 144 3.34 2.77 -10.64
C THR A 144 4.68 3.26 -11.17
N LYS A 145 4.91 3.24 -12.48
CA LYS A 145 6.13 3.78 -13.09
C LYS A 145 6.30 5.26 -12.77
N ALA A 146 5.25 6.07 -12.94
CA ALA A 146 5.30 7.50 -12.65
C ALA A 146 5.59 7.80 -11.17
N VAL A 147 5.01 7.03 -10.25
CA VAL A 147 5.29 7.14 -8.80
C VAL A 147 6.74 6.75 -8.48
N VAL A 148 7.22 5.64 -9.05
CA VAL A 148 8.62 5.20 -8.88
C VAL A 148 9.59 6.26 -9.41
N ASP A 149 9.33 6.84 -10.58
CA ASP A 149 10.14 7.90 -11.17
C ASP A 149 10.15 9.17 -10.32
N LEU A 150 8.98 9.55 -9.76
CA LEU A 150 8.87 10.67 -8.81
C LEU A 150 9.74 10.44 -7.57
N MET A 151 9.86 9.19 -7.12
CA MET A 151 10.71 8.79 -5.99
C MET A 151 12.18 8.56 -6.40
N ILE A 152 12.60 8.97 -7.60
CA ILE A 152 13.97 8.79 -8.13
C ILE A 152 14.35 7.29 -8.16
N GLY A 153 13.34 6.46 -8.36
CA GLY A 153 13.38 5.03 -8.41
C GLY A 153 13.60 4.48 -9.82
N ASP A 154 13.76 3.16 -9.90
CA ASP A 154 13.71 2.41 -11.15
C ASP A 154 12.66 1.31 -11.05
N LEU A 155 11.90 1.11 -12.13
CA LEU A 155 10.95 0.02 -12.27
C LEU A 155 11.26 -0.71 -13.58
N SER A 156 11.47 -2.02 -13.48
CA SER A 156 11.70 -2.91 -14.63
C SER A 156 10.82 -4.16 -14.53
N ALA A 157 10.66 -4.85 -15.66
CA ALA A 157 9.96 -6.13 -15.72
C ALA A 157 10.73 -7.11 -16.59
N ILE A 158 10.74 -8.37 -16.16
CA ILE A 158 11.20 -9.52 -16.96
C ILE A 158 10.04 -10.49 -17.02
N SER A 159 9.64 -10.91 -18.22
CA SER A 159 8.49 -11.80 -18.39
C SER A 159 8.71 -12.74 -19.54
N VAL A 160 8.18 -13.95 -19.42
CA VAL A 160 8.15 -14.94 -20.50
C VAL A 160 6.75 -15.52 -20.58
N GLN A 161 6.15 -15.49 -21.77
CA GLN A 161 4.82 -16.05 -22.00
C GLN A 161 4.72 -17.50 -21.52
N GLY A 162 3.72 -17.77 -20.67
CA GLY A 162 3.45 -19.06 -20.02
C GLY A 162 4.39 -19.41 -18.85
N LYS A 163 5.27 -18.50 -18.41
CA LYS A 163 6.19 -18.73 -17.28
C LYS A 163 6.09 -17.68 -16.18
N GLY A 164 5.24 -16.67 -16.36
CA GLY A 164 5.03 -15.60 -15.39
C GLY A 164 5.90 -14.35 -15.63
N THR A 165 5.82 -13.43 -14.67
CA THR A 165 6.44 -12.10 -14.71
C THR A 165 7.15 -11.79 -13.40
N GLU A 166 8.30 -11.12 -13.48
CA GLU A 166 8.95 -10.48 -12.34
C GLU A 166 9.01 -8.97 -12.57
N PHE A 167 8.35 -8.21 -11.70
CA PHE A 167 8.55 -6.76 -11.59
C PHE A 167 9.60 -6.46 -10.54
N THR A 168 10.56 -5.60 -10.85
CA THR A 168 11.59 -5.13 -9.92
C THR A 168 11.46 -3.62 -9.73
N VAL A 169 11.17 -3.21 -8.50
CA VAL A 169 11.18 -1.82 -8.04
C VAL A 169 12.49 -1.58 -7.29
N SER A 170 13.19 -0.48 -7.56
CA SER A 170 14.43 -0.09 -6.88
C SER A 170 14.34 1.35 -6.43
N LEU A 171 14.36 1.61 -5.12
CA LEU A 171 14.16 2.93 -4.52
C LEU A 171 15.39 3.38 -3.72
N PRO A 172 15.84 4.65 -3.86
CA PRO A 172 16.92 5.21 -3.06
C PRO A 172 16.41 5.65 -1.69
N LEU A 173 16.10 4.69 -0.82
CA LEU A 173 15.61 4.97 0.54
C LEU A 173 16.77 5.07 1.53
N GLU A 174 16.76 6.15 2.32
CA GLU A 174 17.71 6.32 3.43
C GLU A 174 17.26 5.49 4.63
N PHE A 175 18.21 4.98 5.42
CA PHE A 175 17.88 4.33 6.68
C PHE A 175 17.30 5.31 7.68
N ALA A 176 16.26 4.88 8.39
CA ALA A 176 15.80 5.51 9.61
C ALA A 176 16.37 4.76 10.81
N GLU A 177 16.53 5.47 11.93
CA GLU A 177 16.75 4.81 13.22
C GLU A 177 15.40 4.40 13.81
N ALA A 178 15.33 3.25 14.48
CA ALA A 178 14.09 2.79 15.13
C ALA A 178 13.53 3.79 16.16
N ALA A 179 14.38 4.66 16.71
CA ALA A 179 13.97 5.74 17.61
C ALA A 179 13.16 6.83 16.89
N GLU A 180 13.39 7.07 15.60
CA GLU A 180 12.70 8.10 14.82
C GLU A 180 11.22 7.73 14.60
N LEU A 181 10.88 6.44 14.51
CA LEU A 181 9.46 6.00 14.46
C LEU A 181 8.72 6.27 15.78
N LYS A 182 9.43 6.34 16.91
CA LYS A 182 8.84 6.62 18.22
C LYS A 182 8.60 8.11 18.46
N GLU A 183 9.18 9.00 17.65
CA GLU A 183 8.88 10.44 17.75
C GLU A 183 7.53 10.79 17.10
N GLU A 184 7.10 10.06 16.05
CA GLU A 184 5.75 10.17 15.49
C GLU A 184 4.71 9.32 16.22
N LYS A 185 5.08 8.10 16.65
CA LYS A 185 4.35 7.36 17.69
C LYS A 185 4.82 7.79 19.08
N ALA A 186 5.09 9.09 19.27
CA ALA A 186 5.18 9.57 20.63
C ALA A 186 3.86 9.18 21.27
N ASP A 187 3.97 8.39 22.33
CA ASP A 187 2.91 8.06 23.26
C ASP A 187 2.49 9.40 23.89
N VAL A 188 1.85 10.26 23.09
CA VAL A 188 1.26 11.50 23.55
C VAL A 188 0.20 10.97 24.48
N PRO A 189 0.38 11.11 25.80
CA PRO A 189 -0.61 10.62 26.72
C PRO A 189 -1.94 11.23 26.29
N PRO A 190 -3.00 10.42 26.15
CA PRO A 190 -4.28 10.91 25.66
C PRO A 190 -4.63 12.17 26.45
N PRO A 191 -5.14 13.21 25.77
CA PRO A 191 -5.44 14.47 26.43
C PRO A 191 -6.36 14.20 27.62
N ASP A 192 -6.06 14.79 28.76
CA ASP A 192 -6.95 14.71 29.91
C ASP A 192 -8.19 15.57 29.66
N LEU A 193 -9.28 14.89 29.32
CA LEU A 193 -10.60 15.45 29.10
C LEU A 193 -11.49 15.28 30.35
N SER A 194 -10.91 15.08 31.53
CA SER A 194 -11.63 15.05 32.81
C SER A 194 -12.61 16.23 32.93
N GLY A 195 -13.86 15.92 33.22
CA GLY A 195 -14.94 16.92 33.36
C GLY A 195 -15.48 17.46 32.03
N LYS A 196 -15.06 16.92 30.89
CA LYS A 196 -15.69 17.14 29.58
C LYS A 196 -16.66 16.00 29.29
N ARG A 197 -17.78 16.35 28.64
CA ARG A 197 -18.74 15.40 28.08
C ARG A 197 -18.51 15.28 26.57
N ALA A 198 -18.41 14.06 26.06
CA ALA A 198 -18.31 13.76 24.64
C ALA A 198 -19.56 12.98 24.21
N LEU A 199 -20.24 13.43 23.15
CA LEU A 199 -21.39 12.73 22.57
C LEU A 199 -21.01 12.19 21.20
N ILE A 200 -20.94 10.87 21.08
CA ILE A 200 -20.67 10.15 19.83
C ILE A 200 -22.01 9.93 19.13
N VAL A 201 -22.10 10.28 17.84
CA VAL A 201 -23.30 10.06 17.03
C VAL A 201 -22.91 9.15 15.86
N GLU A 202 -23.25 7.88 15.96
CA GLU A 202 -22.78 6.84 15.05
C GLU A 202 -23.81 5.71 14.98
N ASP A 203 -24.22 5.31 13.77
CA ASP A 203 -25.27 4.31 13.55
C ASP A 203 -24.74 2.87 13.48
N ASN A 204 -23.43 2.69 13.36
CA ASN A 204 -22.78 1.38 13.37
C ASN A 204 -22.22 1.03 14.75
N GLN A 205 -22.75 -0.03 15.35
CA GLN A 205 -22.34 -0.55 16.66
C GLN A 205 -20.84 -0.86 16.77
N ILE A 206 -20.19 -1.29 15.68
CA ILE A 206 -18.74 -1.56 15.69
C ILE A 206 -17.97 -0.24 15.83
N ASN A 207 -18.38 0.80 15.09
CA ASN A 207 -17.76 2.11 15.16
C ASN A 207 -17.97 2.77 16.53
N GLN A 208 -19.15 2.59 17.15
CA GLN A 208 -19.41 3.05 18.51
C GLN A 208 -18.41 2.46 19.51
N VAL A 209 -18.19 1.15 19.49
CA VAL A 209 -17.24 0.46 20.37
C VAL A 209 -15.80 0.94 20.13
N VAL A 210 -15.43 1.17 18.86
CA VAL A 210 -14.10 1.70 18.51
C VAL A 210 -13.91 3.11 19.07
N CYS A 211 -14.88 4.01 18.84
CA CYS A 211 -14.81 5.39 19.34
C CYS A 211 -14.80 5.47 20.86
N GLU A 212 -15.61 4.64 21.53
CA GLU A 212 -15.61 4.53 22.99
C GLU A 212 -14.24 4.07 23.50
N THR A 213 -13.67 3.02 22.90
CA THR A 213 -12.34 2.48 23.26
C THR A 213 -11.24 3.53 23.09
N MET A 214 -11.31 4.35 22.05
CA MET A 214 -10.35 5.45 21.82
C MET A 214 -10.46 6.58 22.84
N LEU A 215 -11.66 6.82 23.40
CA LEU A 215 -11.92 7.91 24.35
C LEU A 215 -11.76 7.50 25.81
N LEU A 216 -11.85 6.20 26.14
CA LEU A 216 -11.61 5.67 27.49
C LEU A 216 -10.34 6.23 28.17
N PRO A 217 -9.16 6.28 27.52
CA PRO A 217 -7.95 6.73 28.19
C PRO A 217 -7.87 8.26 28.36
N THR A 218 -8.85 9.04 27.86
CA THR A 218 -8.93 10.50 28.01
C THR A 218 -9.67 10.97 29.29
N ASN A 219 -10.29 10.07 30.06
CA ASN A 219 -11.19 10.40 31.18
C ASN A 219 -12.41 11.28 30.83
N ALA A 220 -12.78 11.38 29.54
CA ALA A 220 -14.03 12.02 29.13
C ALA A 220 -15.26 11.23 29.62
N ASP A 221 -16.35 11.93 29.91
CA ASP A 221 -17.67 11.33 30.12
C ASP A 221 -18.33 11.13 28.74
N VAL A 222 -18.36 9.88 28.27
CA VAL A 222 -18.77 9.51 26.91
C VAL A 222 -20.22 9.06 26.89
N MET A 223 -21.01 9.67 26.00
CA MET A 223 -22.38 9.27 25.67
C MET A 223 -22.45 8.86 24.19
N ILE A 224 -23.35 7.94 23.87
CA ILE A 224 -23.54 7.42 22.51
C ILE A 224 -24.99 7.68 22.09
N ALA A 225 -25.16 8.16 20.86
CA ALA A 225 -26.43 8.27 20.16
C ALA A 225 -26.36 7.47 18.85
N GLU A 226 -27.35 6.62 18.59
CA GLU A 226 -27.42 5.81 17.37
C GLU A 226 -27.89 6.63 16.16
N ASN A 227 -28.43 7.82 16.39
CA ASN A 227 -28.95 8.70 15.34
C ASN A 227 -29.02 10.16 15.78
N GLY A 228 -29.28 11.05 14.81
CA GLY A 228 -29.35 12.49 15.06
C GLY A 228 -30.49 12.92 16.00
N GLN A 229 -31.61 12.20 16.05
CA GLN A 229 -32.72 12.55 16.93
C GLN A 229 -32.38 12.23 18.39
N GLU A 230 -31.83 11.04 18.65
CA GLU A 230 -31.34 10.64 19.96
C GLU A 230 -30.24 11.58 20.48
N CYS A 231 -29.34 12.02 19.59
CA CYS A 231 -28.33 13.03 19.91
C CYS A 231 -28.98 14.33 20.43
N LEU A 232 -29.98 14.86 19.73
CA LEU A 232 -30.68 16.08 20.14
C LEU A 232 -31.43 15.91 21.47
N ASP A 233 -31.90 14.71 21.78
CA ASP A 233 -32.59 14.44 23.04
C ASP A 233 -31.61 14.34 24.22
N LEU A 234 -30.42 13.77 23.99
CA LEU A 234 -29.32 13.77 24.96
C LEU A 234 -28.74 15.16 25.23
N LEU A 235 -28.79 16.09 24.27
CA LEU A 235 -28.32 17.48 24.46
C LEU A 235 -29.26 18.36 25.28
N LYS A 236 -30.52 17.96 25.48
CA LYS A 236 -31.53 18.75 26.23
C LYS A 236 -31.42 18.58 27.75
N HIS A 237 -30.50 17.74 28.23
CA HIS A 237 -30.28 17.41 29.63
C HIS A 237 -28.81 17.57 30.06
#